data_AF-A0A673JA26-F1
#
_entry.id   AF-A0A673JA26-F1
#
_cell.length_a   1.000
_cell.length_b   1.000
_cell.length_c   1.000
_cell.angle_alpha   90.00
_cell.angle_beta   90.00
_cell.angle_gamma   90.00
#
_symmetry.space_group_name_H-M   'P 1'
#
loop_
_entity.id
_entity.type
_entity.pdbx_description
1 polymer ?
#
loop_
_entity_poly.entity_id
_entity_poly.type
_entity_poly.pdbx_seq_one_letter_code
_entity_poly.pdbx_strand_id
1 'polypeptide(L)'
;MLDSHFVFIPKQTVRYVTELTECIKVKSSDEDVDDSNEFVKFFPSFIWAVRDFTLERKIDGKDATENDYLEFALKLKHGTSKKVMEHNLPRECIQKLFPSRTCFTFSFPTAPENVSCLERLDPADLSTEFLEVTGRFCKFVFDKSDVKKLKDGYTVTGRVLGHLAKTYVDTISSGAVPCLENAVIAMAMIENQAAVKEGLEVYQSGMEKLKNSFPLELKLVSSEHQRLSSMATQTFMTRSFRDTDGKHLKSLEEKLNELFDGYLCQNEQASKKRCEDLLSSLSATMTEKLKQGVYAKSGGYDLFCKDLEDIVKKYSSQTNKEVKVLSILHNLMTF
;
A
#
# COMPACT_ATOMS: atom_id res chain seq x y z
N MET A 1 -31.12 -39.50 16.35
CA MET A 1 -30.45 -40.18 15.23
C MET A 1 -30.54 -39.30 13.99
N LEU A 2 -29.42 -39.14 13.28
CA LEU A 2 -29.36 -38.34 12.05
C LEU A 2 -29.91 -39.16 10.88
N ASP A 3 -30.95 -38.63 10.21
CA ASP A 3 -31.41 -39.11 8.91
C ASP A 3 -31.28 -37.95 7.91
N SER A 4 -30.96 -38.27 6.67
CA SER A 4 -30.83 -37.39 5.51
C SER A 4 -32.03 -36.44 5.29
N HIS A 5 -33.19 -36.75 5.90
CA HIS A 5 -34.38 -35.90 5.90
C HIS A 5 -34.38 -34.78 6.96
N PHE A 6 -33.58 -34.90 8.03
CA PHE A 6 -33.59 -33.98 9.17
C PHE A 6 -32.37 -33.04 9.22
N VAL A 7 -31.43 -33.17 8.28
CA VAL A 7 -30.29 -32.27 8.18
C VAL A 7 -30.66 -31.05 7.34
N PHE A 8 -30.93 -29.95 8.03
CA PHE A 8 -31.43 -28.72 7.41
C PHE A 8 -30.29 -27.73 7.17
N ILE A 9 -29.96 -27.50 5.89
CA ILE A 9 -29.25 -26.29 5.47
C ILE A 9 -30.34 -25.25 5.17
N PRO A 10 -30.39 -24.09 5.85
CA PRO A 10 -31.42 -23.10 5.59
C PRO A 10 -31.46 -22.71 4.11
N LYS A 11 -32.67 -22.66 3.53
CA LYS A 11 -32.89 -22.30 2.12
C LYS A 11 -32.26 -20.95 1.73
N GLN A 12 -32.17 -20.01 2.67
CA GLN A 12 -31.52 -18.71 2.44
C GLN A 12 -30.00 -18.85 2.35
N THR A 13 -29.37 -19.63 3.24
CA THR A 13 -27.93 -19.95 3.18
C THR A 13 -27.57 -20.66 1.89
N VAL A 14 -28.45 -21.58 1.44
CA VAL A 14 -28.36 -22.26 0.15
C VAL A 14 -28.31 -21.26 -1.01
N ARG A 15 -29.22 -20.28 -1.00
CA ARG A 15 -29.34 -19.30 -2.09
C ARG A 15 -28.13 -18.36 -2.17
N TYR A 16 -27.65 -17.85 -1.03
CA TYR A 16 -26.48 -16.96 -1.03
C TYR A 16 -25.24 -17.67 -1.56
N VAL A 17 -24.96 -18.90 -1.14
CA VAL A 17 -23.75 -19.61 -1.55
C VAL A 17 -23.78 -20.01 -3.03
N THR A 18 -24.97 -20.29 -3.58
CA THR A 18 -25.13 -20.56 -5.02
C THR A 18 -25.04 -19.31 -5.88
N GLU A 19 -25.49 -18.16 -5.37
CA GLU A 19 -25.44 -16.86 -6.08
C GLU A 19 -24.04 -16.20 -5.99
N LEU A 20 -23.14 -16.67 -5.11
CA LEU A 20 -21.79 -16.09 -4.96
C LEU A 20 -21.01 -16.07 -6.28
N THR A 21 -21.17 -17.08 -7.14
CA THR A 21 -20.53 -17.14 -8.46
C THR A 21 -21.15 -16.16 -9.46
N GLU A 22 -22.38 -15.69 -9.22
CA GLU A 22 -23.06 -14.66 -10.01
C GLU A 22 -22.77 -13.25 -9.47
N CYS A 23 -22.53 -13.13 -8.17
CA CYS A 23 -22.31 -11.86 -7.47
C CYS A 23 -20.84 -11.45 -7.35
N ILE A 24 -19.88 -12.34 -7.60
CA ILE A 24 -18.45 -12.05 -7.47
C ILE A 24 -17.67 -12.69 -8.63
N LYS A 25 -16.84 -11.87 -9.29
CA LYS A 25 -15.83 -12.36 -10.24
C LYS A 25 -14.46 -12.47 -9.56
N VAL A 26 -13.71 -13.51 -9.86
CA VAL A 26 -12.32 -13.66 -9.36
C VAL A 26 -11.34 -12.97 -10.31
N LYS A 27 -11.53 -13.18 -11.63
CA LYS A 27 -10.72 -12.60 -12.71
C LYS A 27 -11.49 -11.62 -13.58
N SER A 28 -10.75 -10.85 -14.37
CA SER A 28 -11.29 -9.92 -15.36
C SER A 28 -11.40 -10.50 -16.77
N SER A 29 -10.72 -11.61 -17.08
CA SER A 29 -10.71 -12.23 -18.41
C SER A 29 -11.93 -13.12 -18.62
N ASP A 30 -12.66 -12.93 -19.74
CA ASP A 30 -13.81 -13.74 -20.16
C ASP A 30 -13.42 -15.12 -20.74
N GLU A 31 -12.24 -15.65 -20.43
CA GLU A 31 -11.94 -17.03 -20.77
C GLU A 31 -12.70 -17.93 -19.80
N ASP A 32 -13.69 -18.68 -20.32
CA ASP A 32 -14.51 -19.71 -19.66
C ASP A 32 -13.66 -20.89 -19.14
N VAL A 33 -12.58 -20.61 -18.43
CA VAL A 33 -11.84 -21.59 -17.66
C VAL A 33 -12.56 -21.71 -16.33
N ASP A 34 -12.88 -22.94 -15.92
CA ASP A 34 -13.51 -23.26 -14.64
C ASP A 34 -12.81 -22.54 -13.46
N ASP A 35 -13.29 -21.34 -13.13
CA ASP A 35 -12.71 -20.45 -12.13
C ASP A 35 -12.81 -21.05 -10.71
N SER A 36 -13.56 -22.16 -10.53
CA SER A 36 -13.78 -22.86 -9.26
C SER A 36 -12.48 -23.16 -8.49
N ASN A 37 -11.40 -23.55 -9.19
CA ASN A 37 -10.09 -23.80 -8.58
C ASN A 37 -9.36 -22.51 -8.16
N GLU A 38 -9.69 -21.37 -8.73
CA GLU A 38 -9.16 -20.06 -8.34
C GLU A 38 -9.92 -19.46 -7.16
N PHE A 39 -11.24 -19.68 -7.06
CA PHE A 39 -12.05 -19.24 -5.91
C PHE A 39 -11.48 -19.73 -4.58
N VAL A 40 -10.97 -20.97 -4.53
CA VAL A 40 -10.33 -21.57 -3.35
C VAL A 40 -9.21 -20.70 -2.77
N LYS A 41 -8.47 -19.95 -3.62
CA LYS A 41 -7.33 -19.13 -3.16
C LYS A 41 -7.77 -17.82 -2.48
N PHE A 42 -9.00 -17.38 -2.71
CA PHE A 42 -9.53 -16.13 -2.18
C PHE A 42 -10.53 -16.32 -1.04
N PHE A 43 -11.21 -17.47 -1.04
CA PHE A 43 -12.28 -17.75 -0.11
C PHE A 43 -11.72 -18.13 1.28
N PRO A 44 -12.39 -17.67 2.36
CA PRO A 44 -11.94 -17.95 3.72
C PRO A 44 -12.17 -19.43 4.08
N SER A 45 -11.66 -19.87 5.23
CA SER A 45 -12.14 -21.09 5.86
C SER A 45 -13.62 -20.96 6.24
N PHE A 46 -14.39 -22.02 6.07
CA PHE A 46 -15.81 -22.05 6.43
C PHE A 46 -16.02 -22.64 7.82
N ILE A 47 -16.69 -21.89 8.70
CA ILE A 47 -17.07 -22.39 10.03
C ILE A 47 -18.59 -22.39 10.11
N TRP A 48 -19.20 -23.58 10.24
CA TRP A 48 -20.63 -23.69 10.47
C TRP A 48 -20.92 -23.75 11.97
N ALA A 49 -21.42 -22.64 12.52
CA ALA A 49 -21.94 -22.58 13.89
C ALA A 49 -23.44 -22.94 13.88
N VAL A 50 -23.77 -24.18 14.23
CA VAL A 50 -25.16 -24.68 14.29
C VAL A 50 -25.71 -24.42 15.68
N ARG A 51 -26.59 -23.42 15.79
CA ARG A 51 -27.24 -23.04 17.04
C ARG A 51 -28.42 -23.96 17.36
N ASP A 52 -28.75 -24.06 18.64
CA ASP A 52 -29.92 -24.77 19.16
C ASP A 52 -30.00 -26.22 18.66
N PHE A 53 -28.86 -26.91 18.67
CA PHE A 53 -28.72 -28.26 18.16
C PHE A 53 -29.40 -29.27 19.08
N THR A 54 -30.47 -29.90 18.59
CA THR A 54 -31.32 -30.84 19.36
C THR A 54 -31.19 -32.29 18.91
N LEU A 55 -30.41 -32.56 17.85
CA LEU A 55 -30.28 -33.90 17.30
C LEU A 55 -29.23 -34.70 18.08
N GLU A 56 -29.55 -35.95 18.39
CA GLU A 56 -28.53 -36.89 18.85
C GLU A 56 -27.54 -37.15 17.70
N ARG A 57 -26.27 -36.80 17.92
CA ARG A 57 -25.19 -36.81 16.93
C ARG A 57 -24.68 -38.23 16.64
N LYS A 58 -25.59 -39.06 16.14
CA LYS A 58 -25.34 -40.44 15.70
C LYS A 58 -25.66 -40.63 14.22
N ILE A 59 -24.70 -41.14 13.47
CA ILE A 59 -24.81 -41.51 12.06
C ILE A 59 -24.71 -43.03 11.99
N ASP A 60 -25.70 -43.70 11.39
CA ASP A 60 -25.77 -45.17 11.30
C ASP A 60 -25.58 -45.88 12.66
N GLY A 61 -26.11 -45.26 13.73
CA GLY A 61 -26.07 -45.78 15.10
C GLY A 61 -24.76 -45.56 15.86
N LYS A 62 -23.75 -44.95 15.23
CA LYS A 62 -22.45 -44.65 15.84
C LYS A 62 -22.35 -43.16 16.19
N ASP A 63 -21.67 -42.86 17.29
CA ASP A 63 -21.36 -41.48 17.67
C ASP A 63 -20.52 -40.82 16.58
N ALA A 64 -20.93 -39.63 16.17
CA ALA A 64 -20.28 -38.82 15.15
C ALA A 64 -19.66 -37.57 15.80
N THR A 65 -18.64 -36.99 15.18
CA THR A 65 -18.13 -35.67 15.55
C THR A 65 -18.94 -34.54 14.92
N GLU A 66 -18.71 -33.29 15.32
CA GLU A 66 -19.33 -32.11 14.70
C GLU A 66 -18.95 -32.00 13.21
N ASN A 67 -17.71 -32.38 12.86
CA ASN A 67 -17.25 -32.40 11.47
C ASN A 67 -17.84 -33.59 10.68
N ASP A 68 -18.02 -34.75 11.29
CA ASP A 68 -18.72 -35.88 10.63
C ASP A 68 -20.17 -35.50 10.31
N TYR A 69 -20.84 -34.78 11.22
CA TYR A 69 -22.17 -34.23 10.98
C TYR A 69 -22.16 -33.26 9.79
N LEU A 70 -21.17 -32.38 9.68
CA LEU A 70 -21.02 -31.47 8.54
C LEU A 70 -20.85 -32.21 7.21
N GLU A 71 -19.96 -33.20 7.15
CA GLU A 71 -19.74 -33.97 5.92
C GLU A 71 -20.96 -34.80 5.54
N PHE A 72 -21.69 -35.33 6.52
CA PHE A 72 -22.99 -35.97 6.29
C PHE A 72 -24.03 -34.97 5.75
N ALA A 73 -24.09 -33.76 6.30
CA ALA A 73 -24.98 -32.68 5.85
C ALA A 73 -24.73 -32.28 4.40
N LEU A 74 -23.46 -32.31 3.98
CA LEU A 74 -23.01 -31.94 2.65
C LEU A 74 -23.07 -33.10 1.64
N LYS A 75 -23.47 -34.31 2.04
CA LYS A 75 -23.52 -35.47 1.16
C LYS A 75 -24.46 -35.23 -0.04
N LEU A 76 -23.95 -35.50 -1.25
CA LEU A 76 -24.72 -35.37 -2.49
C LEU A 76 -25.64 -36.57 -2.69
N LYS A 77 -26.78 -36.34 -3.34
CA LYS A 77 -27.73 -37.39 -3.74
C LYS A 77 -27.48 -37.78 -5.20
N HIS A 78 -27.60 -39.06 -5.53
CA HIS A 78 -27.52 -39.51 -6.91
C HIS A 78 -28.82 -39.24 -7.69
N GLY A 79 -28.68 -38.99 -8.99
CA GLY A 79 -29.78 -38.72 -9.91
C GLY A 79 -29.74 -37.30 -10.49
N THR A 80 -30.54 -37.07 -11.52
CA THR A 80 -30.59 -35.80 -12.29
C THR A 80 -31.94 -35.10 -12.19
N SER A 81 -32.82 -35.56 -11.29
CA SER A 81 -34.12 -34.92 -11.10
C SER A 81 -33.97 -33.50 -10.57
N LYS A 82 -34.91 -32.61 -10.89
CA LYS A 82 -34.90 -31.21 -10.41
C LYS A 82 -34.71 -31.10 -8.90
N LYS A 83 -35.40 -31.92 -8.11
CA LYS A 83 -35.28 -31.96 -6.63
C LYS A 83 -33.87 -32.37 -6.17
N VAL A 84 -33.20 -33.27 -6.90
CA VAL A 84 -31.83 -33.70 -6.59
C VAL A 84 -30.84 -32.58 -6.94
N MET A 85 -31.01 -31.91 -8.08
CA MET A 85 -30.17 -30.77 -8.45
C MET A 85 -30.30 -29.62 -7.44
N GLU A 86 -31.53 -29.24 -7.06
CA GLU A 86 -31.77 -28.22 -6.02
C GLU A 86 -31.17 -28.58 -4.65
N HIS A 87 -31.11 -29.88 -4.33
CA HIS A 87 -30.46 -30.37 -3.12
C HIS A 87 -28.93 -30.32 -3.22
N ASN A 88 -28.36 -30.72 -4.35
CA ASN A 88 -26.92 -30.88 -4.51
C ASN A 88 -26.20 -29.56 -4.76
N LEU A 89 -26.78 -28.64 -5.55
CA LEU A 89 -26.13 -27.40 -5.95
C LEU A 89 -25.48 -26.62 -4.79
N PRO A 90 -26.19 -26.26 -3.69
CA PRO A 90 -25.55 -25.56 -2.57
C PRO A 90 -24.47 -26.36 -1.87
N ARG A 91 -24.62 -27.68 -1.81
CA ARG A 91 -23.64 -28.58 -1.16
C ARG A 91 -22.36 -28.64 -1.99
N GLU A 92 -22.50 -28.74 -3.31
CA GLU A 92 -21.38 -28.66 -4.24
C GLU A 92 -20.67 -27.31 -4.14
N CYS A 93 -21.43 -26.20 -4.09
CA CYS A 93 -20.84 -24.86 -3.92
C CYS A 93 -20.05 -24.76 -2.60
N ILE A 94 -20.60 -25.21 -1.47
CA ILE A 94 -19.87 -25.20 -0.20
C ILE A 94 -18.60 -26.07 -0.32
N GLN A 95 -18.72 -27.28 -0.86
CA GLN A 95 -17.59 -28.20 -0.98
C GLN A 95 -16.46 -27.64 -1.86
N LYS A 96 -16.81 -27.01 -2.99
CA LYS A 96 -15.87 -26.45 -3.97
C LYS A 96 -15.25 -25.13 -3.50
N LEU A 97 -16.07 -24.19 -3.02
CA LEU A 97 -15.61 -22.85 -2.63
C LEU A 97 -14.87 -22.85 -1.29
N PHE A 98 -15.19 -23.79 -0.39
CA PHE A 98 -14.65 -23.84 0.97
C PHE A 98 -14.07 -25.25 1.27
N PRO A 99 -12.86 -25.56 0.77
CA PRO A 99 -12.23 -26.85 1.02
C PRO A 99 -11.83 -27.01 2.50
N SER A 100 -11.41 -25.92 3.15
CA SER A 100 -11.23 -25.89 4.60
C SER A 100 -12.56 -25.55 5.26
N ARG A 101 -13.14 -26.51 5.97
CA ARG A 101 -14.43 -26.34 6.65
C ARG A 101 -14.47 -27.07 7.98
N THR A 102 -15.18 -26.51 8.95
CA THR A 102 -15.41 -27.12 10.25
C THR A 102 -16.79 -26.75 10.80
N CYS A 103 -17.24 -27.48 11.82
CA CYS A 103 -18.57 -27.31 12.40
C CYS A 103 -18.49 -27.31 13.92
N PHE A 104 -19.36 -26.52 14.54
CA PHE A 104 -19.61 -26.47 15.96
C PHE A 104 -21.12 -26.53 16.20
N THR A 105 -21.55 -27.44 17.07
CA THR A 105 -22.97 -27.61 17.43
C THR A 105 -23.19 -27.08 18.84
N PHE A 106 -23.99 -26.03 18.97
CA PHE A 106 -24.31 -25.38 20.23
C PHE A 106 -25.65 -25.89 20.74
N SER A 107 -25.71 -26.39 21.97
CA SER A 107 -26.98 -26.67 22.62
C SER A 107 -27.73 -25.38 22.97
N PHE A 108 -28.98 -25.51 23.40
CA PHE A 108 -29.78 -24.35 23.80
C PHE A 108 -29.07 -23.63 24.97
N PRO A 109 -28.89 -22.29 24.89
CA PRO A 109 -27.99 -21.60 25.81
C PRO A 109 -28.51 -21.50 27.24
N THR A 110 -29.83 -21.48 27.43
CA THR A 110 -30.50 -21.37 28.73
C THR A 110 -31.97 -21.84 28.57
N ALA A 111 -32.78 -21.76 29.62
CA ALA A 111 -34.21 -22.07 29.53
C ALA A 111 -34.94 -21.09 28.59
N PRO A 112 -35.95 -21.52 27.79
CA PRO A 112 -36.62 -20.70 26.78
C PRO A 112 -37.13 -19.34 27.28
N GLU A 113 -37.65 -19.29 28.50
CA GLU A 113 -38.14 -18.08 29.17
C GLU A 113 -37.07 -16.99 29.35
N ASN A 114 -35.80 -17.38 29.48
CA ASN A 114 -34.68 -16.46 29.73
C ASN A 114 -33.99 -16.00 28.43
N VAL A 115 -34.34 -16.57 27.27
CA VAL A 115 -33.68 -16.24 25.99
C VAL A 115 -33.85 -14.77 25.61
N SER A 116 -34.97 -14.14 25.99
CA SER A 116 -35.23 -12.73 25.71
C SER A 116 -34.28 -11.76 26.44
N CYS A 117 -33.64 -12.21 27.51
CA CYS A 117 -32.68 -11.45 28.30
C CYS A 117 -31.26 -12.05 28.29
N LEU A 118 -30.95 -12.92 27.31
CA LEU A 118 -29.70 -13.68 27.22
C LEU A 118 -28.42 -12.84 27.43
N GLU A 119 -28.38 -11.62 26.88
CA GLU A 119 -27.22 -10.71 27.00
C GLU A 119 -26.98 -10.18 28.42
N ARG A 120 -27.97 -10.30 29.31
CA ARG A 120 -27.93 -9.81 30.70
C ARG A 120 -27.75 -10.93 31.72
N LEU A 121 -27.82 -12.19 31.28
CA LEU A 121 -27.67 -13.34 32.16
C LEU A 121 -26.21 -13.46 32.62
N ASP A 122 -26.03 -13.90 33.85
CA ASP A 122 -24.70 -14.28 34.31
C ASP A 122 -24.29 -15.60 33.63
N PRO A 123 -22.98 -15.84 33.40
CA PRO A 123 -22.53 -17.11 32.83
C PRO A 123 -22.99 -18.33 33.63
N ALA A 124 -23.22 -18.19 34.95
CA ALA A 124 -23.75 -19.27 35.78
C ALA A 124 -25.19 -19.68 35.44
N ASP A 125 -25.95 -18.80 34.77
CA ASP A 125 -27.33 -19.05 34.32
C ASP A 125 -27.39 -19.67 32.91
N LEU A 126 -26.22 -19.87 32.28
CA LEU A 126 -26.08 -20.50 30.99
C LEU A 126 -25.77 -22.00 31.13
N SER A 127 -26.19 -22.77 30.14
CA SER A 127 -25.87 -24.19 30.04
C SER A 127 -24.35 -24.40 30.03
N THR A 128 -23.84 -25.27 30.90
CA THR A 128 -22.42 -25.63 30.96
C THR A 128 -21.93 -26.17 29.61
N GLU A 129 -22.72 -27.02 28.96
CA GLU A 129 -22.38 -27.57 27.63
C GLU A 129 -22.28 -26.47 26.57
N PHE A 130 -23.19 -25.48 26.61
CA PHE A 130 -23.15 -24.33 25.72
C PHE A 130 -21.88 -23.49 25.93
N LEU A 131 -21.51 -23.25 27.19
CA LEU A 131 -20.29 -22.53 27.55
C LEU A 131 -19.02 -23.28 27.12
N GLU A 132 -18.98 -24.60 27.29
CA GLU A 132 -17.86 -25.45 26.86
C GLU A 132 -17.66 -25.37 25.34
N VAL A 133 -18.73 -25.52 24.56
CA VAL A 133 -18.69 -25.39 23.09
C VAL A 133 -18.27 -23.97 22.70
N THR A 134 -18.79 -22.95 23.38
CA THR A 134 -18.44 -21.53 23.13
C THR A 134 -16.95 -21.29 23.37
N GLY A 135 -16.40 -21.79 24.48
CA GLY A 135 -14.96 -21.70 24.77
C GLY A 135 -14.11 -22.38 23.69
N ARG A 136 -14.49 -23.60 23.26
CA ARG A 136 -13.80 -24.31 22.16
C ARG A 136 -13.89 -23.54 20.84
N PHE A 137 -15.06 -23.01 20.50
CA PHE A 137 -15.29 -22.24 19.30
C PHE A 137 -14.43 -20.97 19.28
N CYS A 138 -14.48 -20.16 20.35
CA CYS A 138 -13.68 -18.94 20.46
C CYS A 138 -12.19 -19.25 20.37
N LYS A 139 -11.71 -20.26 21.11
CA LYS A 139 -10.32 -20.71 21.04
C LYS A 139 -9.93 -21.13 19.63
N PHE A 140 -10.77 -21.91 18.96
CA PHE A 140 -10.52 -22.32 17.57
C PHE A 140 -10.42 -21.11 16.64
N VAL A 141 -11.35 -20.14 16.72
CA VAL A 141 -11.31 -18.94 15.89
C VAL A 141 -10.03 -18.16 16.14
N PHE A 142 -9.63 -17.93 17.39
CA PHE A 142 -8.41 -17.20 17.71
C PHE A 142 -7.13 -17.95 17.30
N ASP A 143 -7.09 -19.27 17.45
CA ASP A 143 -5.89 -20.07 17.17
C ASP A 143 -5.73 -20.44 15.69
N LYS A 144 -6.83 -20.52 14.92
CA LYS A 144 -6.86 -21.08 13.56
C LYS A 144 -7.24 -20.09 12.46
N SER A 145 -7.76 -18.91 12.80
CA SER A 145 -8.08 -17.92 11.77
C SER A 145 -6.81 -17.25 11.28
N ASP A 146 -6.51 -17.47 9.99
CA ASP A 146 -5.36 -16.83 9.35
C ASP A 146 -5.58 -15.34 9.13
N VAL A 147 -4.47 -14.58 9.16
CA VAL A 147 -4.47 -13.19 8.72
C VAL A 147 -4.90 -13.14 7.25
N LYS A 148 -5.84 -12.24 6.91
CA LYS A 148 -6.33 -12.11 5.54
C LYS A 148 -5.19 -11.77 4.58
N LYS A 149 -5.06 -12.59 3.54
CA LYS A 149 -4.09 -12.41 2.46
C LYS A 149 -4.78 -12.29 1.11
N LEU A 150 -4.11 -11.64 0.18
CA LEU A 150 -4.41 -11.68 -1.25
C LEU A 150 -3.82 -12.93 -1.89
N LYS A 151 -4.17 -13.22 -3.15
CA LYS A 151 -3.75 -14.42 -3.90
C LYS A 151 -2.24 -14.62 -3.96
N ASP A 152 -1.48 -13.53 -3.98
CA ASP A 152 -0.02 -13.51 -4.03
C ASP A 152 0.64 -13.41 -2.63
N GLY A 153 -0.14 -13.61 -1.57
CA GLY A 153 0.36 -13.70 -0.19
C GLY A 153 0.48 -12.36 0.54
N TYR A 154 0.17 -11.23 -0.12
CA TYR A 154 0.19 -9.92 0.53
C TYR A 154 -0.82 -9.86 1.67
N THR A 155 -0.34 -9.43 2.84
CA THR A 155 -1.18 -9.26 4.02
C THR A 155 -2.07 -8.03 3.85
N VAL A 156 -3.37 -8.21 4.07
CA VAL A 156 -4.35 -7.13 4.02
C VAL A 156 -4.28 -6.33 5.31
N THR A 157 -3.76 -5.10 5.24
CA THR A 157 -3.74 -4.14 6.35
C THR A 157 -5.07 -3.38 6.44
N GLY A 158 -5.28 -2.60 7.50
CA GLY A 158 -6.49 -1.77 7.64
C GLY A 158 -6.68 -0.76 6.50
N ARG A 159 -5.59 -0.16 6.01
CA ARG A 159 -5.60 0.74 4.84
C ARG A 159 -6.07 0.03 3.57
N VAL A 160 -5.51 -1.17 3.34
CA VAL A 160 -5.84 -2.02 2.18
C VAL A 160 -7.31 -2.46 2.26
N LEU A 161 -7.76 -2.90 3.44
CA LEU A 161 -9.14 -3.32 3.67
C LEU A 161 -10.13 -2.17 3.42
N GLY A 162 -9.82 -0.96 3.89
CA GLY A 162 -10.67 0.23 3.67
C GLY A 162 -10.85 0.55 2.19
N HIS A 163 -9.79 0.45 1.39
CA HIS A 163 -9.89 0.63 -0.07
C HIS A 163 -10.69 -0.48 -0.73
N LEU A 164 -10.45 -1.75 -0.40
CA LEU A 164 -11.21 -2.87 -0.96
C LEU A 164 -12.70 -2.73 -0.64
N ALA A 165 -13.04 -2.42 0.61
CA ALA A 165 -14.43 -2.20 1.03
C ALA A 165 -15.09 -1.08 0.21
N LYS A 166 -14.41 0.07 0.07
CA LYS A 166 -14.91 1.18 -0.73
C LYS A 166 -15.09 0.77 -2.19
N THR A 167 -14.08 0.16 -2.82
CA THR A 167 -14.13 -0.27 -4.23
C THR A 167 -15.28 -1.25 -4.48
N TYR A 168 -15.48 -2.24 -3.60
CA TYR A 168 -16.57 -3.18 -3.74
C TYR A 168 -17.94 -2.50 -3.58
N VAL A 169 -18.11 -1.64 -2.59
CA VAL A 169 -19.36 -0.90 -2.38
C VAL A 169 -19.68 0.02 -3.55
N ASP A 170 -18.68 0.76 -4.06
CA ASP A 170 -18.85 1.65 -5.21
C ASP A 170 -19.24 0.86 -6.47
N THR A 171 -18.62 -0.30 -6.69
CA THR A 171 -18.92 -1.20 -7.83
C THR A 171 -20.33 -1.77 -7.75
N ILE A 172 -20.75 -2.23 -6.57
CA ILE A 172 -22.12 -2.73 -6.34
C ILE A 172 -23.13 -1.60 -6.56
N SER A 173 -22.83 -0.41 -6.03
CA SER A 173 -23.73 0.76 -6.13
C SER A 173 -23.90 1.25 -7.56
N SER A 174 -22.90 1.01 -8.43
CA SER A 174 -23.01 1.31 -9.87
C SER A 174 -23.74 0.23 -10.67
N GLY A 175 -24.20 -0.85 -10.04
CA GLY A 175 -24.84 -2.00 -10.70
C GLY A 175 -23.85 -2.96 -11.38
N ALA A 176 -22.54 -2.79 -11.16
CA ALA A 176 -21.52 -3.69 -11.69
C ALA A 176 -21.21 -4.82 -10.70
N VAL A 177 -20.69 -5.94 -11.20
CA VAL A 177 -20.28 -7.08 -10.36
C VAL A 177 -18.84 -6.86 -9.87
N PRO A 178 -18.59 -6.89 -8.54
CA PRO A 178 -17.23 -6.80 -7.99
C PRO A 178 -16.30 -7.88 -8.54
N CYS A 179 -15.12 -7.46 -8.98
CA CYS A 179 -14.04 -8.35 -9.37
C CYS A 179 -12.87 -8.22 -8.37
N LEU A 180 -12.47 -9.33 -7.76
CA LEU A 180 -11.43 -9.34 -6.72
C LEU A 180 -10.09 -8.86 -7.27
N GLU A 181 -9.67 -9.35 -8.43
CA GLU A 181 -8.41 -8.97 -9.07
C GLU A 181 -8.39 -7.49 -9.48
N ASN A 182 -9.45 -7.01 -10.13
CA ASN A 182 -9.55 -5.60 -10.54
C ASN A 182 -9.50 -4.65 -9.35
N ALA A 183 -10.14 -4.98 -8.23
CA ALA A 183 -10.10 -4.15 -7.03
C ALA A 183 -8.67 -4.03 -6.48
N VAL A 184 -7.90 -5.13 -6.50
CA VAL A 184 -6.50 -5.11 -6.06
C VAL A 184 -5.63 -4.31 -7.02
N ILE A 185 -5.80 -4.47 -8.33
CA ILE A 185 -5.04 -3.72 -9.36
C ILE A 185 -5.30 -2.22 -9.22
N ALA A 186 -6.58 -1.81 -9.19
CA ALA A 186 -6.97 -0.41 -9.08
C ALA A 186 -6.41 0.22 -7.80
N MET A 187 -6.47 -0.50 -6.68
CA MET A 187 -5.90 -0.06 -5.40
C MET A 187 -4.37 0.08 -5.47
N ALA A 188 -3.65 -0.88 -6.05
CA ALA A 188 -2.20 -0.80 -6.23
C ALA A 188 -1.81 0.46 -7.04
N MET A 189 -2.54 0.75 -8.12
CA MET A 189 -2.31 1.97 -8.90
C MET A 189 -2.51 3.23 -8.07
N ILE A 190 -3.61 3.31 -7.30
CA ILE A 190 -3.91 4.47 -6.44
C ILE A 190 -2.84 4.66 -5.36
N GLU A 191 -2.50 3.61 -4.62
CA GLU A 191 -1.54 3.71 -3.52
C GLU A 191 -0.12 3.99 -4.02
N ASN A 192 0.30 3.38 -5.12
CA ASN A 192 1.62 3.65 -5.69
C ASN A 192 1.71 5.07 -6.27
N GLN A 193 0.66 5.58 -6.89
CA GLN A 193 0.63 6.98 -7.35
C GLN A 193 0.68 7.96 -6.18
N ALA A 194 -0.04 7.67 -5.10
CA ALA A 194 0.01 8.47 -3.88
C ALA A 194 1.39 8.38 -3.21
N ALA A 195 2.02 7.21 -3.18
CA ALA A 195 3.37 7.00 -2.66
C ALA A 195 4.42 7.81 -3.44
N VAL A 196 4.34 7.85 -4.77
CA VAL A 196 5.23 8.70 -5.60
C VAL A 196 5.05 10.16 -5.22
N LYS A 197 3.80 10.63 -5.13
CA LYS A 197 3.51 12.03 -4.79
C LYS A 197 4.07 12.40 -3.42
N GLU A 198 3.83 11.56 -2.41
CA GLU A 198 4.29 11.79 -1.03
C GLU A 198 5.83 11.79 -0.94
N GLY A 199 6.51 10.87 -1.64
CA GLY A 199 7.97 10.87 -1.75
C GLY A 199 8.53 12.14 -2.39
N LEU A 200 7.91 12.63 -3.47
CA LEU A 200 8.30 13.88 -4.11
C LEU A 200 8.09 15.10 -3.21
N GLU A 201 6.97 15.15 -2.48
CA GLU A 201 6.69 16.23 -1.52
C GLU A 201 7.77 16.31 -0.43
N VAL A 202 8.19 15.16 0.13
CA VAL A 202 9.29 15.09 1.11
C VAL A 202 10.60 15.62 0.52
N TYR A 203 10.96 15.17 -0.67
CA TYR A 203 12.19 15.61 -1.34
C TYR A 203 12.18 17.11 -1.64
N GLN A 204 11.11 17.59 -2.29
CA GLN A 204 10.98 18.98 -2.71
C GLN A 204 10.95 19.93 -1.52
N SER A 205 10.23 19.60 -0.45
CA SER A 205 10.25 20.39 0.78
C SER A 205 11.67 20.47 1.38
N GLY A 206 12.46 19.40 1.30
CA GLY A 206 13.84 19.41 1.75
C GLY A 206 14.74 20.31 0.89
N MET A 207 14.64 20.19 -0.43
CA MET A 207 15.47 20.95 -1.36
C MET A 207 15.11 22.44 -1.38
N GLU A 208 13.82 22.81 -1.25
CA GLU A 208 13.43 24.22 -1.12
C GLU A 208 13.99 24.87 0.16
N LYS A 209 14.09 24.11 1.26
CA LYS A 209 14.75 24.62 2.47
C LYS A 209 16.25 24.85 2.24
N LEU A 210 16.92 23.92 1.57
CA LEU A 210 18.34 24.03 1.23
C LEU A 210 18.62 25.22 0.30
N LYS A 211 17.74 25.42 -0.68
CA LYS A 211 17.84 26.50 -1.68
C LYS A 211 17.91 27.89 -1.07
N ASN A 212 17.35 28.12 0.12
CA ASN A 212 17.46 29.39 0.84
C ASN A 212 18.91 29.76 1.21
N SER A 213 19.83 28.80 1.18
CA SER A 213 21.25 29.00 1.47
C SER A 213 22.13 29.03 0.22
N PHE A 214 21.54 29.01 -0.99
CA PHE A 214 22.32 29.09 -2.22
C PHE A 214 23.04 30.45 -2.35
N PRO A 215 24.27 30.47 -2.92
CA PRO A 215 25.01 29.33 -3.46
C PRO A 215 25.75 28.50 -2.40
N LEU A 216 25.90 27.20 -2.67
CA LEU A 216 26.59 26.22 -1.83
C LEU A 216 27.61 25.39 -2.64
N GLU A 217 28.59 24.82 -1.93
CA GLU A 217 29.53 23.86 -2.51
C GLU A 217 28.79 22.65 -3.10
N LEU A 218 29.21 22.21 -4.29
CA LEU A 218 28.57 21.09 -4.99
C LEU A 218 28.52 19.82 -4.12
N LYS A 219 29.58 19.54 -3.35
CA LYS A 219 29.65 18.39 -2.44
C LYS A 219 28.53 18.41 -1.39
N LEU A 220 28.22 19.59 -0.84
CA LEU A 220 27.15 19.74 0.14
C LEU A 220 25.78 19.50 -0.50
N VAL A 221 25.54 20.13 -1.66
CA VAL A 221 24.27 19.98 -2.40
C VAL A 221 24.03 18.53 -2.81
N SER A 222 25.06 17.82 -3.30
CA SER A 222 24.98 16.39 -3.62
C SER A 222 24.72 15.52 -2.39
N SER A 223 25.34 15.82 -1.25
CA SER A 223 25.11 15.05 -0.01
C SER A 223 23.68 15.20 0.52
N GLU A 224 23.12 16.40 0.45
CA GLU A 224 21.73 16.65 0.84
C GLU A 224 20.74 16.00 -0.12
N HIS A 225 21.02 16.02 -1.43
CA HIS A 225 20.23 15.26 -2.40
C HIS A 225 20.19 13.77 -2.06
N GLN A 226 21.34 13.13 -1.81
CA GLN A 226 21.37 11.71 -1.46
C GLN A 226 20.54 11.40 -0.20
N ARG A 227 20.64 12.26 0.83
CA ARG A 227 19.89 12.13 2.06
C ARG A 227 18.38 12.27 1.82
N LEU A 228 17.96 13.28 1.07
CA LEU A 228 16.55 13.55 0.76
C LEU A 228 15.95 12.50 -0.18
N SER A 229 16.69 12.05 -1.19
CA SER A 229 16.28 10.95 -2.06
C SER A 229 16.05 9.66 -1.27
N SER A 230 16.95 9.35 -0.32
CA SER A 230 16.79 8.19 0.56
C SER A 230 15.52 8.29 1.42
N MET A 231 15.22 9.48 1.97
CA MET A 231 13.98 9.71 2.72
C MET A 231 12.73 9.61 1.84
N ALA A 232 12.77 10.11 0.61
CA ALA A 232 11.69 10.00 -0.35
C ALA A 232 11.40 8.54 -0.71
N THR A 233 12.45 7.74 -0.98
CA THR A 233 12.33 6.30 -1.23
C THR A 233 11.76 5.57 -0.01
N GLN A 234 12.21 5.86 1.21
CA GLN A 234 11.66 5.23 2.42
C GLN A 234 10.17 5.57 2.61
N THR A 235 9.79 6.82 2.35
CA THR A 235 8.39 7.28 2.41
C THR A 235 7.55 6.52 1.39
N PHE A 236 8.05 6.41 0.15
CA PHE A 236 7.41 5.61 -0.90
C PHE A 236 7.24 4.15 -0.47
N MET A 237 8.30 3.47 0.00
CA MET A 237 8.24 2.06 0.37
C MET A 237 7.27 1.78 1.51
N THR A 238 7.11 2.72 2.45
CA THR A 238 6.16 2.60 3.56
C THR A 238 4.70 2.62 3.08
N ARG A 239 4.43 3.32 1.98
CA ARG A 239 3.07 3.50 1.45
C ARG A 239 2.75 2.59 0.27
N SER A 240 3.74 2.32 -0.56
CA SER A 240 3.59 1.59 -1.82
C SER A 240 2.94 0.22 -1.59
N PHE A 241 2.20 -0.23 -2.58
CA PHE A 241 1.47 -1.47 -2.54
C PHE A 241 1.56 -2.19 -3.88
N ARG A 242 2.14 -3.40 -3.88
CA ARG A 242 2.29 -4.27 -5.06
C ARG A 242 2.92 -3.58 -6.28
N ASP A 243 3.96 -2.76 -6.10
CA ASP A 243 4.79 -2.23 -7.20
C ASP A 243 5.78 -3.31 -7.70
N THR A 244 5.27 -4.46 -8.12
CA THR A 244 6.09 -5.66 -8.39
C THR A 244 7.01 -5.52 -9.59
N ASP A 245 6.67 -4.66 -10.56
CA ASP A 245 7.51 -4.32 -11.72
C ASP A 245 8.47 -3.16 -11.43
N GLY A 246 8.39 -2.56 -10.23
CA GLY A 246 9.19 -1.41 -9.81
C GLY A 246 8.92 -0.15 -10.64
N LYS A 247 7.81 -0.09 -11.38
CA LYS A 247 7.53 1.01 -12.31
C LYS A 247 7.33 2.32 -11.56
N HIS A 248 6.63 2.28 -10.44
CA HIS A 248 6.35 3.49 -9.67
C HIS A 248 7.58 3.97 -8.89
N LEU A 249 8.37 3.04 -8.33
CA LEU A 249 9.66 3.38 -7.72
C LEU A 249 10.61 4.02 -8.74
N LYS A 250 10.74 3.43 -9.93
CA LYS A 250 11.56 3.99 -11.00
C LYS A 250 11.06 5.39 -11.42
N SER A 251 9.75 5.57 -11.52
CA SER A 251 9.17 6.89 -11.83
C SER A 251 9.47 7.94 -10.74
N LEU A 252 9.54 7.53 -9.46
CA LEU A 252 10.00 8.41 -8.39
C LEU A 252 11.46 8.79 -8.60
N GLU A 253 12.35 7.82 -8.80
CA GLU A 253 13.80 8.06 -8.99
C GLU A 253 14.09 9.00 -10.18
N GLU A 254 13.42 8.79 -11.31
CA GLU A 254 13.54 9.65 -12.49
C GLU A 254 13.16 11.10 -12.18
N LYS A 255 12.01 11.32 -11.51
CA LYS A 255 11.55 12.66 -11.12
C LYS A 255 12.46 13.32 -10.09
N LEU A 256 13.03 12.55 -9.16
CA LEU A 256 14.00 13.07 -8.19
C LEU A 256 15.26 13.59 -8.89
N ASN A 257 15.74 12.87 -9.90
CA ASN A 257 16.89 13.29 -10.72
C ASN A 257 16.56 14.56 -11.53
N GLU A 258 15.41 14.61 -12.20
CA GLU A 258 14.97 15.81 -12.92
C GLU A 258 14.88 17.05 -12.02
N LEU A 259 14.31 16.89 -10.82
CA LEU A 259 14.28 17.96 -9.82
C LEU A 259 15.69 18.37 -9.37
N PHE A 260 16.58 17.40 -9.17
CA PHE A 260 17.95 17.66 -8.74
C PHE A 260 18.72 18.50 -9.76
N ASP A 261 18.62 18.19 -11.05
CA ASP A 261 19.24 18.97 -12.13
C ASP A 261 18.74 20.42 -12.11
N GLY A 262 17.44 20.61 -11.86
CA GLY A 262 16.84 21.94 -11.68
C GLY A 262 17.43 22.71 -10.50
N TYR A 263 17.68 22.05 -9.36
CA TYR A 263 18.31 22.68 -8.19
C TYR A 263 19.80 22.97 -8.41
N LEU A 264 20.53 22.09 -9.11
CA LEU A 264 21.92 22.33 -9.49
C LEU A 264 22.04 23.58 -10.36
N CYS A 265 21.17 23.72 -11.38
CA CYS A 265 21.14 24.91 -12.23
C CYS A 265 20.89 26.19 -11.42
N GLN A 266 19.95 26.16 -10.48
CA GLN A 266 19.68 27.30 -9.60
C GLN A 266 20.86 27.64 -8.68
N ASN A 267 21.55 26.63 -8.14
CA ASN A 267 22.75 26.82 -7.32
C ASN A 267 23.89 27.44 -8.15
N GLU A 268 24.09 26.97 -9.38
CA GLU A 268 25.07 27.53 -10.31
C GLU A 268 24.76 28.99 -10.69
N GLN A 269 23.49 29.32 -10.93
CA GLN A 269 23.06 30.69 -11.22
C GLN A 269 23.29 31.62 -10.03
N ALA A 270 22.96 31.19 -8.82
CA ALA A 270 23.23 31.95 -7.60
C ALA A 270 24.73 32.17 -7.41
N SER A 271 25.54 31.14 -7.70
CA SER A 271 26.99 31.21 -7.60
C SER A 271 27.58 32.19 -8.61
N LYS A 272 27.10 32.12 -9.86
CA LYS A 272 27.47 33.04 -10.92
C LYS A 272 27.17 34.49 -10.54
N LYS A 273 25.94 34.76 -10.10
CA LYS A 273 25.51 36.10 -9.69
C LYS A 273 26.39 36.65 -8.56
N ARG A 274 26.64 35.86 -7.51
CA ARG A 274 27.50 36.28 -6.39
C ARG A 274 28.92 36.60 -6.83
N CYS A 275 29.48 35.79 -7.71
CA CYS A 275 30.81 36.01 -8.28
C CYS A 275 30.87 37.28 -9.14
N GLU A 276 29.88 37.50 -10.00
CA GLU A 276 29.77 38.72 -10.83
C GLU A 276 29.65 39.98 -9.95
N ASP A 277 28.75 39.97 -8.96
CA ASP A 277 28.56 41.09 -8.03
C ASP A 277 29.85 41.42 -7.26
N LEU A 278 30.54 40.39 -6.75
CA LEU A 278 31.81 40.56 -6.04
C LEU A 278 32.90 41.10 -6.96
N LEU A 279 33.01 40.56 -8.17
CA LEU A 279 34.03 40.99 -9.12
C LEU A 279 33.81 42.44 -9.56
N SER A 280 32.56 42.84 -9.83
CA SER A 280 32.20 44.24 -10.10
C SER A 280 32.57 45.15 -8.93
N SER A 281 32.34 44.71 -7.69
CA SER A 281 32.71 45.47 -6.50
C SER A 281 34.23 45.63 -6.35
N LEU A 282 35.00 44.54 -6.50
CA LEU A 282 36.46 44.55 -6.35
C LEU A 282 37.16 45.34 -7.47
N SER A 283 36.64 45.28 -8.70
CA SER A 283 37.22 45.96 -9.86
C SER A 283 36.84 47.43 -9.99
N ALA A 284 35.79 47.91 -9.30
CA ALA A 284 35.28 49.27 -9.43
C ALA A 284 36.36 50.36 -9.30
N THR A 285 37.26 50.23 -8.31
CA THR A 285 38.35 51.20 -8.10
C THR A 285 39.36 51.19 -9.24
N MET A 286 39.71 50.01 -9.74
CA MET A 286 40.63 49.84 -10.86
C MET A 286 40.01 50.37 -12.17
N THR A 287 38.72 50.10 -12.41
CA THR A 287 37.97 50.65 -13.55
C THR A 287 37.97 52.18 -13.53
N GLU A 288 37.83 52.80 -12.36
CA GLU A 288 37.86 54.26 -12.23
C GLU A 288 39.26 54.84 -12.47
N LYS A 289 40.31 54.21 -11.90
CA LYS A 289 41.71 54.57 -12.19
C LYS A 289 42.02 54.49 -13.69
N LEU A 290 41.46 53.49 -14.38
CA LEU A 290 41.62 53.31 -15.82
C LEU A 290 40.96 54.45 -16.61
N LYS A 291 39.72 54.83 -16.26
CA LYS A 291 39.01 55.96 -16.88
C LYS A 291 39.73 57.29 -16.70
N GLN A 292 40.35 57.50 -15.54
CA GLN A 292 41.12 58.71 -15.21
C GLN A 292 42.52 58.74 -15.84
N GLY A 293 42.91 57.70 -16.61
CA GLY A 293 44.22 57.64 -17.26
C GLY A 293 45.38 57.44 -16.29
N VAL A 294 45.15 56.91 -15.08
CA VAL A 294 46.19 56.71 -14.05
C VAL A 294 47.29 55.77 -14.55
N TYR A 295 46.91 54.74 -15.32
CA TYR A 295 47.84 53.75 -15.87
C TYR A 295 48.53 54.21 -17.17
N ALA A 296 48.10 55.31 -17.79
CA ALA A 296 48.66 55.84 -19.05
C ALA A 296 49.87 56.77 -18.80
N LYS A 297 50.74 56.38 -17.87
CA LYS A 297 51.94 57.12 -17.45
C LYS A 297 53.14 56.17 -17.38
N SER A 298 54.36 56.71 -17.34
CA SER A 298 55.57 55.90 -17.12
C SER A 298 55.45 55.12 -15.80
N GLY A 299 55.68 53.80 -15.83
CA GLY A 299 55.48 52.88 -14.70
C GLY A 299 54.02 52.45 -14.45
N GLY A 300 53.05 52.89 -15.27
CA GLY A 300 51.64 52.58 -15.09
C GLY A 300 51.27 51.10 -15.32
N TYR A 301 52.03 50.38 -16.14
CA TYR A 301 51.86 48.93 -16.36
C TYR A 301 52.12 48.13 -15.07
N ASP A 302 53.22 48.41 -14.35
CA ASP A 302 53.55 47.71 -13.10
C ASP A 302 52.49 47.97 -12.02
N LEU A 303 51.94 49.20 -11.99
CA LEU A 303 50.84 49.56 -11.10
C LEU A 303 49.54 48.83 -11.44
N PHE A 304 49.23 48.69 -12.74
CA PHE A 304 48.08 47.92 -13.22
C PHE A 304 48.20 46.45 -12.83
N CYS A 305 49.36 45.82 -13.06
CA CYS A 305 49.59 44.42 -12.69
C CYS A 305 49.40 44.18 -11.18
N LYS A 306 49.92 45.08 -10.33
CA LYS A 306 49.71 44.98 -8.87
C LYS A 306 48.23 45.10 -8.47
N ASP A 307 47.53 46.10 -9.00
CA ASP A 307 46.10 46.29 -8.69
C ASP A 307 45.28 45.06 -9.15
N LEU A 308 45.62 44.49 -10.31
CA LEU A 308 44.98 43.28 -10.84
C LEU A 308 45.28 42.05 -9.97
N GLU A 309 46.53 41.83 -9.59
CA GLU A 309 46.92 40.73 -8.68
C GLU A 309 46.18 40.81 -7.34
N ASP A 310 46.04 42.01 -6.78
CA ASP A 310 45.30 42.25 -5.54
C ASP A 310 43.81 41.90 -5.68
N ILE A 311 43.20 42.25 -6.82
CA ILE A 311 41.81 41.88 -7.13
C ILE A 311 41.67 40.36 -7.26
N VAL A 312 42.55 39.70 -8.03
CA VAL A 312 42.53 38.24 -8.21
C VAL A 312 42.69 37.52 -6.88
N LYS A 313 43.61 37.99 -6.02
CA LYS A 313 43.83 37.41 -4.69
C LYS A 313 42.62 37.58 -3.77
N LYS A 314 42.04 38.78 -3.72
CA LYS A 314 40.82 39.05 -2.92
C LYS A 314 39.64 38.24 -3.42
N TYR A 315 39.43 38.19 -4.73
CA TYR A 315 38.35 37.43 -5.36
C TYR A 315 38.48 35.93 -5.05
N SER A 316 39.67 35.35 -5.25
CA SER A 316 39.93 33.92 -4.98
C SER A 316 39.72 33.57 -3.50
N SER A 317 40.08 34.47 -2.58
CA SER A 317 39.89 34.24 -1.14
C SER A 317 38.42 34.25 -0.69
N GLN A 318 37.54 34.97 -1.40
CA GLN A 318 36.13 35.15 -1.01
C GLN A 318 35.14 34.26 -1.78
N THR A 319 35.64 33.55 -2.80
CA THR A 319 34.84 32.68 -3.69
C THR A 319 35.22 31.21 -3.60
N ASN A 320 36.07 30.81 -2.65
CA ASN A 320 36.53 29.42 -2.49
C ASN A 320 35.43 28.35 -2.31
N LYS A 321 34.20 28.76 -1.99
CA LYS A 321 33.02 27.87 -1.83
C LYS A 321 32.07 27.89 -3.03
N GLU A 322 32.36 28.71 -4.02
CA GLU A 322 31.53 28.92 -5.21
C GLU A 322 31.85 27.92 -6.31
N VAL A 323 30.88 27.65 -7.19
CA VAL A 323 30.99 26.62 -8.24
C VAL A 323 31.43 27.23 -9.59
N LYS A 324 31.21 28.53 -9.84
CA LYS A 324 31.54 29.22 -11.11
C LYS A 324 32.73 30.20 -11.04
N VAL A 325 33.60 30.05 -10.04
CA VAL A 325 34.74 30.94 -9.76
C VAL A 325 35.64 31.17 -10.97
N LEU A 326 36.15 30.06 -11.53
CA LEU A 326 37.17 30.09 -12.59
C LEU A 326 36.61 30.59 -13.92
N SER A 327 35.36 30.23 -14.24
CA SER A 327 34.69 30.72 -15.46
C SER A 327 34.52 32.24 -15.45
N ILE A 328 34.27 32.84 -14.29
CA ILE A 328 34.02 34.27 -14.18
C ILE A 328 35.34 35.05 -14.08
N LEU A 329 36.33 34.49 -13.39
CA LEU A 329 37.68 35.06 -13.35
C LEU A 329 38.31 35.08 -14.75
N HIS A 330 38.10 34.04 -15.56
CA HIS A 330 38.60 34.00 -16.94
C HIS A 330 38.04 35.13 -17.82
N ASN A 331 36.77 35.51 -17.64
CA ASN A 331 36.16 36.64 -18.35
C ASN A 331 36.80 38.00 -17.99
N LEU A 332 37.38 38.13 -16.79
CA LEU A 332 38.15 39.33 -16.40
C LEU A 332 39.49 39.39 -17.13
N MET A 333 40.17 38.25 -17.28
CA MET A 333 41.53 38.17 -17.84
C MET A 333 41.57 38.19 -19.38
N THR A 334 40.40 38.17 -20.03
CA THR A 334 40.27 38.20 -21.50
C THR A 334 40.07 39.60 -22.08
N PHE A 335 40.16 40.64 -21.23
CA PHE A 335 40.13 42.05 -21.63
C PHE A 335 41.51 42.62 -21.93
#